data_AF-A0A833WJN9-F1
#
_entry.id   AF-A0A833WJN9-F1
#
_cell.length_a   1.000
_cell.length_b   1.000
_cell.length_c   1.000
_cell.angle_alpha   90.00
_cell.angle_beta   90.00
_cell.angle_gamma   90.00
#
_symmetry.space_group_name_H-M   'P 1'
#
loop_
_entity.id
_entity.type
_entity.pdbx_description
1 polymer ?
#
loop_
_entity_poly.entity_id
_entity_poly.type
_entity_poly.pdbx_seq_one_letter_code
_entity_poly.pdbx_strand_id
1 'polypeptide(L)'
;MPKIQRLIVIANEETGPFTNAGYIKYLYQMVQPIRAKYPNKLKLYTTRPDQKIYIHSKIMIIDDVFLTIGSANWNRRSMTSDSTVKSPDGILVGKVPRDFRIRKFVEMTGLSYEELDAMTFLEAADKLPYAVDDDSWFMDNLEIESHAYFFAITDAIRKVSDPQDTCTYSGSRSTKETK
;
A
#
# COMPACT_ATOMS: atom_id res chain seq x y z
N MET A 1 4.41 -15.74 -4.04
CA MET A 1 4.45 -15.46 -2.59
C MET A 1 4.40 -16.74 -1.75
N PRO A 2 5.48 -17.55 -1.68
CA PRO A 2 5.49 -18.75 -0.83
C PRO A 2 5.48 -18.38 0.65
N LYS A 3 6.40 -17.49 1.07
CA LYS A 3 6.67 -17.14 2.48
C LYS A 3 5.76 -16.05 3.06
N ILE A 4 5.39 -15.03 2.27
CA ILE A 4 4.49 -13.95 2.72
C ILE A 4 3.14 -14.55 3.14
N GLN A 5 2.66 -14.23 4.34
CA GLN A 5 1.37 -14.70 4.85
C GLN A 5 0.21 -13.81 4.39
N ARG A 6 0.35 -12.49 4.53
CA ARG A 6 -0.61 -11.46 4.09
C ARG A 6 0.14 -10.25 3.54
N LEU A 7 -0.43 -9.61 2.53
CA LEU A 7 -0.05 -8.29 2.01
C LEU A 7 -1.33 -7.46 1.97
N ILE A 8 -1.32 -6.32 2.65
CA ILE A 8 -2.44 -5.38 2.72
C ILE A 8 -1.97 -4.10 2.04
N VAL A 9 -2.75 -3.60 1.09
CA VAL A 9 -2.51 -2.29 0.46
C VAL A 9 -3.74 -1.43 0.69
N ILE A 10 -3.52 -0.21 1.15
CA ILE A 10 -4.56 0.79 1.36
C ILE A 10 -4.16 2.01 0.54
N ALA A 11 -4.94 2.32 -0.49
CA ALA A 11 -4.63 3.34 -1.49
C ALA A 11 -5.92 4.01 -1.98
N ASN A 12 -5.81 5.21 -2.56
CA ASN A 12 -6.95 5.86 -3.19
C ASN A 12 -7.41 5.05 -4.41
N GLU A 13 -8.72 5.11 -4.69
CA GLU A 13 -9.29 4.63 -5.94
C GLU A 13 -8.82 5.49 -7.13
N GLU A 14 -8.52 4.84 -8.27
CA GLU A 14 -8.20 5.53 -9.53
C GLU A 14 -9.47 5.76 -10.35
N THR A 15 -10.06 6.94 -10.21
CA THR A 15 -11.43 7.23 -10.68
C THR A 15 -11.56 7.56 -12.17
N GLY A 16 -10.52 7.39 -12.99
CA GLY A 16 -10.54 7.76 -14.41
C GLY A 16 -9.63 6.96 -15.35
N PRO A 17 -10.01 6.80 -16.63
CA PRO A 17 -9.25 6.03 -17.62
C PRO A 17 -7.89 6.66 -17.98
N PHE A 18 -7.78 7.98 -17.84
CA PHE A 18 -6.59 8.77 -18.17
C PHE A 18 -6.11 9.66 -17.02
N THR A 19 -6.78 9.65 -15.86
CA THR A 19 -6.22 10.22 -14.63
C THR A 19 -4.92 9.47 -14.31
N ASN A 20 -3.92 10.20 -13.81
CA ASN A 20 -2.58 9.66 -13.54
C ASN A 20 -2.00 8.89 -14.75
N ALA A 21 -2.35 9.32 -15.98
CA ALA A 21 -1.95 8.73 -17.25
C ALA A 21 -2.20 7.23 -17.40
N GLY A 22 -3.37 6.77 -16.93
CA GLY A 22 -3.78 5.38 -17.06
C GLY A 22 -3.12 4.47 -16.02
N TYR A 23 -2.76 5.01 -14.85
CA TYR A 23 -2.22 4.27 -13.71
C TYR A 23 -3.06 3.03 -13.38
N ILE A 24 -4.40 3.13 -13.50
CA ILE A 24 -5.36 2.03 -13.35
C ILE A 24 -5.00 0.77 -14.17
N LYS A 25 -4.47 0.92 -15.40
CA LYS A 25 -4.00 -0.21 -16.22
C LYS A 25 -2.78 -0.89 -15.59
N TYR A 26 -1.79 -0.09 -15.19
CA TYR A 26 -0.55 -0.62 -14.62
C TYR A 26 -0.82 -1.27 -13.27
N LEU A 27 -1.68 -0.67 -12.46
CA LEU A 27 -2.17 -1.22 -11.21
C LEU A 27 -2.86 -2.58 -11.44
N TYR A 28 -3.80 -2.69 -12.38
CA TYR A 28 -4.41 -3.98 -12.77
C TYR A 28 -3.35 -5.00 -13.23
N GLN A 29 -2.42 -4.61 -14.10
CA GLN A 29 -1.38 -5.49 -14.62
C GLN A 29 -0.42 -6.01 -13.53
N MET A 30 -0.15 -5.23 -12.48
CA MET A 30 0.66 -5.64 -11.32
C MET A 30 -0.14 -6.52 -10.34
N VAL A 31 -1.37 -6.13 -10.03
CA VAL A 31 -2.22 -6.81 -9.05
C VAL A 31 -2.73 -8.16 -9.55
N GLN A 32 -3.23 -8.22 -10.79
CA GLN A 32 -4.01 -9.38 -11.24
C GLN A 32 -3.23 -10.71 -11.22
N PRO A 33 -1.94 -10.79 -11.64
CA PRO A 33 -1.17 -12.03 -11.53
C PRO A 33 -0.96 -12.49 -10.08
N ILE A 34 -0.92 -11.55 -9.13
CA ILE A 34 -0.77 -11.83 -7.70
C ILE A 34 -2.12 -12.30 -7.12
N ARG A 35 -3.20 -11.55 -7.39
CA ARG A 35 -4.58 -11.86 -6.96
C ARG A 35 -5.03 -13.24 -7.47
N ALA A 36 -4.84 -13.52 -8.76
CA ALA A 36 -5.21 -14.81 -9.35
C ALA A 36 -4.45 -16.00 -8.76
N LYS A 37 -3.18 -15.82 -8.35
CA LYS A 37 -2.34 -16.91 -7.81
C LYS A 37 -2.43 -17.04 -6.29
N TYR A 38 -2.84 -15.99 -5.58
CA TYR A 38 -2.86 -15.92 -4.11
C TYR A 38 -4.05 -15.09 -3.58
N PRO A 39 -5.32 -15.46 -3.91
CA PRO A 39 -6.49 -14.62 -3.63
C PRO A 39 -6.68 -14.30 -2.14
N ASN A 40 -6.28 -15.21 -1.25
CA ASN A 40 -6.42 -15.02 0.19
C ASN A 40 -5.26 -14.26 0.84
N LYS A 41 -4.18 -13.95 0.09
CA LYS A 41 -2.98 -13.29 0.63
C LYS A 41 -2.89 -11.80 0.31
N LEU A 42 -3.45 -11.36 -0.81
CA LEU A 42 -3.50 -9.94 -1.18
C LEU A 42 -4.86 -9.36 -0.78
N LYS A 43 -4.85 -8.33 0.06
CA LYS A 43 -6.03 -7.53 0.43
C LYS A 43 -5.81 -6.09 0.04
N LEU A 44 -6.84 -5.47 -0.52
CA LEU A 44 -6.80 -4.16 -1.16
C LEU A 44 -7.99 -3.36 -0.64
N TYR A 45 -7.72 -2.21 -0.04
CA TYR A 45 -8.76 -1.36 0.54
C TYR A 45 -8.57 0.10 0.11
N THR A 46 -9.66 0.86 0.15
CA THR A 46 -9.70 2.30 -0.09
C THR A 46 -10.56 2.97 0.97
N THR A 47 -10.76 4.28 0.85
CA THR A 47 -11.75 5.06 1.61
C THR A 47 -12.98 5.32 0.74
N ARG A 48 -14.18 5.24 1.32
CA ARG A 48 -15.44 5.48 0.61
C ARG A 48 -15.46 6.92 0.02
N PRO A 49 -15.86 7.11 -1.26
CA PRO A 49 -15.73 8.42 -1.93
C PRO A 49 -16.50 9.59 -1.30
N ASP A 50 -17.62 9.30 -0.62
CA ASP A 50 -18.47 10.27 0.07
C ASP A 50 -17.80 10.88 1.31
N GLN A 51 -16.90 10.13 1.95
CA GLN A 51 -16.17 10.55 3.15
C GLN A 51 -15.07 11.59 2.86
N LYS A 52 -14.65 11.73 1.60
CA LYS A 52 -13.63 12.71 1.13
C LYS A 52 -12.27 12.60 1.85
N ILE A 53 -11.97 11.44 2.43
CA ILE A 53 -10.68 11.14 3.05
C ILE A 53 -9.69 10.81 1.94
N TYR A 54 -8.61 11.58 1.80
CA TYR A 54 -7.58 11.35 0.79
C TYR A 54 -6.32 10.74 1.41
N ILE A 55 -5.94 9.55 0.96
CA ILE A 55 -4.76 8.83 1.44
C ILE A 55 -3.50 9.48 0.85
N HIS A 56 -2.98 10.49 1.56
CA HIS A 56 -1.72 11.14 1.21
C HIS A 56 -0.50 10.55 1.94
N SER A 57 -0.68 9.54 2.79
CA SER A 57 0.41 8.86 3.51
C SER A 57 1.26 7.96 2.60
N LYS A 58 2.58 7.97 2.79
CA LYS A 58 3.52 7.03 2.16
C LYS A 58 4.19 6.24 3.28
N ILE A 59 3.61 5.10 3.59
CA ILE A 59 3.96 4.28 4.76
C ILE A 59 4.12 2.84 4.31
N MET A 60 5.10 2.14 4.87
CA MET A 60 5.27 0.70 4.74
C MET A 60 5.56 0.10 6.11
N ILE A 61 4.94 -1.04 6.41
CA ILE A 61 5.27 -1.86 7.58
C ILE A 61 5.58 -3.26 7.06
N ILE A 62 6.70 -3.86 7.49
CA ILE A 62 7.04 -5.26 7.17
C ILE A 62 7.30 -6.00 8.48
N ASP A 63 6.54 -7.07 8.71
CA ASP A 63 6.66 -8.04 9.82
C ASP A 63 6.85 -7.39 11.21
N ASP A 64 6.27 -6.20 11.41
CA ASP A 64 6.53 -5.26 12.51
C ASP A 64 8.03 -4.97 12.79
N VAL A 65 9.01 -5.45 12.03
CA VAL A 65 10.45 -5.18 12.22
C VAL A 65 10.93 -3.93 11.48
N PHE A 66 10.15 -3.45 10.51
CA PHE A 66 10.53 -2.36 9.63
C PHE A 66 9.35 -1.44 9.38
N LEU A 67 9.58 -0.13 9.51
CA LEU A 67 8.62 0.94 9.25
C LEU A 67 9.29 1.98 8.34
N THR A 68 8.59 2.44 7.31
CA THR A 68 8.90 3.73 6.68
C THR A 68 7.76 4.71 6.86
N ILE A 69 8.12 5.97 7.08
CA ILE A 69 7.25 7.13 6.98
C ILE A 69 8.05 8.18 6.21
N GLY A 70 7.49 8.75 5.15
CA GLY A 70 8.20 9.79 4.39
C GLY A 70 7.35 10.48 3.34
N SER A 71 8.00 11.36 2.57
CA SER A 71 7.42 11.98 1.37
C SER A 71 7.62 11.15 0.10
N ALA A 72 8.51 10.16 0.14
CA ALA A 72 8.79 9.28 -0.99
C ALA A 72 7.66 8.26 -1.18
N ASN A 73 7.01 8.28 -2.35
CA ASN A 73 6.21 7.16 -2.84
C ASN A 73 7.07 5.89 -2.92
N TRP A 74 6.47 4.70 -3.05
CA TRP A 74 7.19 3.43 -3.24
C TRP A 74 7.84 3.35 -4.63
N ASN A 75 8.91 4.13 -4.79
CA ASN A 75 9.84 4.12 -5.90
C ASN A 75 11.27 3.93 -5.33
N ARG A 76 12.28 3.95 -6.19
CA ARG A 76 13.62 3.36 -5.93
C ARG A 76 14.52 4.16 -4.95
N ARG A 77 13.97 4.86 -3.95
CA ARG A 77 14.73 5.78 -3.08
C ARG A 77 14.22 5.78 -1.63
N SER A 78 15.15 5.59 -0.68
CA SER A 78 15.02 5.75 0.80
C SER A 78 14.42 4.57 1.59
N MET A 79 15.25 3.75 2.26
CA MET A 79 14.85 2.82 3.35
C MET A 79 16.02 2.45 4.30
N THR A 80 15.91 2.82 5.59
CA THR A 80 16.73 2.45 6.79
C THR A 80 16.16 3.24 8.01
N SER A 81 16.22 2.87 9.29
CA SER A 81 16.51 1.62 10.05
C SER A 81 15.98 1.80 11.50
N ASP A 82 15.49 0.76 12.19
CA ASP A 82 14.88 0.88 13.54
C ASP A 82 15.05 -0.36 14.47
N SER A 83 14.54 -0.29 15.73
CA SER A 83 14.86 -1.18 16.88
C SER A 83 13.68 -1.99 17.49
N THR A 84 13.96 -3.08 18.25
CA THR A 84 13.04 -4.23 18.53
C THR A 84 12.56 -4.49 19.99
N VAL A 85 11.50 -5.31 20.13
CA VAL A 85 10.72 -5.87 21.27
C VAL A 85 10.14 -7.25 20.88
N LYS A 86 9.23 -7.87 21.66
CA LYS A 86 8.56 -9.16 21.30
C LYS A 86 7.07 -8.99 20.98
N SER A 87 6.54 -9.77 20.01
CA SER A 87 5.12 -9.86 19.66
C SER A 87 4.42 -11.08 20.31
N PRO A 88 3.06 -11.13 20.32
CA PRO A 88 2.28 -12.31 20.72
C PRO A 88 2.62 -13.57 19.91
N ASP A 89 3.04 -13.40 18.64
CA ASP A 89 3.50 -14.48 17.76
C ASP A 89 4.84 -15.10 18.22
N GLY A 90 5.43 -14.60 19.31
CA GLY A 90 6.73 -15.02 19.85
C GLY A 90 7.95 -14.44 19.11
N ILE A 91 7.72 -13.62 18.10
CA ILE A 91 8.74 -13.07 17.20
C ILE A 91 9.30 -11.76 17.77
N LEU A 92 10.59 -11.48 17.55
CA LEU A 92 11.18 -10.18 17.84
C LEU A 92 10.80 -9.18 16.74
N VAL A 93 10.05 -8.14 17.10
CA VAL A 93 9.49 -7.11 16.22
C VAL A 93 9.86 -5.72 16.70
N GLY A 94 9.86 -4.71 15.84
CA GLY A 94 10.07 -3.31 16.21
C GLY A 94 9.03 -2.75 17.19
N LYS A 95 9.44 -2.02 18.26
CA LYS A 95 8.45 -1.39 19.16
C LYS A 95 7.61 -0.37 18.41
N VAL A 96 8.30 0.51 17.70
CA VAL A 96 7.69 1.63 16.98
C VAL A 96 6.85 1.12 15.79
N PRO A 97 7.35 0.24 14.89
CA PRO A 97 6.50 -0.34 13.86
C PRO A 97 5.27 -1.09 14.39
N ARG A 98 5.40 -1.92 15.45
CA ARG A 98 4.25 -2.64 16.03
C ARG A 98 3.20 -1.68 16.62
N ASP A 99 3.63 -0.75 17.45
CA ASP A 99 2.77 0.27 18.08
C ASP A 99 2.07 1.13 17.01
N PHE A 100 2.81 1.48 15.94
CA PHE A 100 2.28 2.18 14.78
C PHE A 100 1.25 1.35 14.00
N ARG A 101 1.52 0.05 13.76
CA ARG A 101 0.56 -0.90 13.16
C ARG A 101 -0.73 -0.94 13.96
N ILE A 102 -0.64 -1.12 15.28
CA ILE A 102 -1.82 -1.23 16.15
C ILE A 102 -2.66 0.03 16.05
N ARG A 103 -2.07 1.23 16.22
CA ARG A 103 -2.83 2.49 16.12
C ARG A 103 -3.45 2.71 14.74
N LYS A 104 -2.79 2.27 13.66
CA LYS A 104 -3.39 2.29 12.32
C LYS A 104 -4.55 1.31 12.20
N PHE A 105 -4.46 0.13 12.81
CA PHE A 105 -5.56 -0.83 12.82
C PHE A 105 -6.73 -0.36 13.71
N VAL A 106 -6.47 0.36 14.81
CA VAL A 106 -7.52 1.04 15.60
C VAL A 106 -8.29 2.02 14.71
N GLU A 107 -7.57 2.90 14.01
CA GLU A 107 -8.15 3.85 13.04
C GLU A 107 -8.91 3.16 11.90
N MET A 108 -8.46 1.99 11.43
CA MET A 108 -9.07 1.27 10.31
C MET A 108 -10.22 0.33 10.70
N THR A 109 -10.29 -0.13 11.95
CA THR A 109 -11.26 -1.16 12.38
C THR A 109 -12.22 -0.72 13.48
N GLY A 110 -11.96 0.40 14.14
CA GLY A 110 -12.74 0.88 15.29
C GLY A 110 -12.53 0.09 16.60
N LEU A 111 -11.77 -1.01 16.56
CA LEU A 111 -11.44 -1.83 17.74
C LEU A 111 -10.45 -1.11 18.66
N SER A 112 -10.45 -1.47 19.94
CA SER A 112 -9.53 -0.87 20.92
C SER A 112 -8.07 -1.28 20.67
N TYR A 113 -7.13 -0.49 21.21
CA TYR A 113 -5.70 -0.80 21.13
C TYR A 113 -5.40 -2.14 21.81
N GLU A 114 -6.01 -2.37 22.97
CA GLU A 114 -5.83 -3.55 23.81
C GLU A 114 -6.30 -4.83 23.11
N GLU A 115 -7.44 -4.79 22.42
CA GLU A 115 -7.92 -5.90 21.59
C GLU A 115 -6.95 -6.20 20.43
N LEU A 116 -6.46 -5.18 19.74
CA LEU A 116 -5.58 -5.34 18.56
C LEU A 116 -4.11 -5.66 18.90
N ASP A 117 -3.64 -5.36 20.12
CA ASP A 117 -2.34 -5.78 20.64
C ASP A 117 -2.37 -7.23 21.15
N ALA A 118 -3.52 -7.70 21.67
CA ALA A 118 -3.73 -9.09 22.05
C ALA A 118 -3.80 -10.05 20.85
N MET A 119 -4.17 -9.56 19.66
CA MET A 119 -4.24 -10.34 18.42
C MET A 119 -2.87 -10.56 17.76
N THR A 120 -2.73 -11.73 17.13
CA THR A 120 -1.71 -11.98 16.10
C THR A 120 -1.89 -11.02 14.92
N PHE A 121 -0.86 -10.86 14.07
CA PHE A 121 -0.99 -10.03 12.87
C PHE A 121 -2.12 -10.50 11.94
N LEU A 122 -2.31 -11.81 11.79
CA LEU A 122 -3.32 -12.37 10.89
C LEU A 122 -4.75 -12.18 11.43
N GLU A 123 -5.00 -12.43 12.72
CA GLU A 123 -6.30 -12.19 13.34
C GLU A 123 -6.71 -10.72 13.25
N ALA A 124 -5.77 -9.81 13.51
CA ALA A 124 -5.99 -8.38 13.38
C ALA A 124 -6.24 -7.96 11.92
N ALA A 125 -5.52 -8.56 10.95
CA ALA A 125 -5.74 -8.33 9.52
C ALA A 125 -7.08 -8.87 9.02
N ASP A 126 -7.60 -9.92 9.66
CA ASP A 126 -8.92 -10.48 9.40
C ASP A 126 -10.07 -9.69 10.05
N LYS A 127 -9.78 -8.60 10.79
CA LYS A 127 -10.80 -7.62 11.24
C LYS A 127 -11.14 -6.57 10.18
N LEU A 128 -10.24 -6.29 9.23
CA LEU A 128 -10.45 -5.28 8.20
C LEU A 128 -11.67 -5.54 7.29
N PRO A 129 -11.99 -6.78 6.86
CA PRO A 129 -13.21 -7.04 6.08
C PRO A 129 -14.49 -6.64 6.83
N TYR A 130 -14.60 -6.95 8.13
CA TYR A 130 -15.77 -6.58 8.93
C TYR A 130 -15.97 -5.06 9.03
N ALA A 131 -14.88 -4.28 9.04
CA ALA A 131 -14.93 -2.82 9.03
C ALA A 131 -15.23 -2.22 7.65
N VAL A 132 -15.04 -3.00 6.57
CA VAL A 132 -15.42 -2.62 5.20
C VAL A 132 -16.90 -2.94 4.94
N ASP A 133 -17.36 -4.08 5.46
CA ASP A 133 -18.75 -4.55 5.38
C ASP A 133 -19.73 -3.72 6.26
N ASP A 134 -19.22 -2.82 7.13
CA ASP A 134 -20.02 -1.89 7.92
C ASP A 134 -20.29 -0.58 7.15
N ASP A 135 -21.55 -0.36 6.79
CA ASP A 135 -21.98 0.82 6.03
C ASP A 135 -21.87 2.16 6.77
N SER A 136 -21.65 2.15 8.09
CA SER A 136 -21.37 3.35 8.87
C SER A 136 -19.87 3.72 8.89
N TRP A 137 -19.00 2.85 8.40
CA TRP A 137 -17.55 3.04 8.43
C TRP A 137 -17.01 3.68 7.16
N PHE A 138 -15.78 4.22 7.22
CA PHE A 138 -15.22 5.01 6.12
C PHE A 138 -14.39 4.20 5.10
N MET A 139 -14.19 2.89 5.34
CA MET A 139 -13.38 2.04 4.46
C MET A 139 -14.23 1.30 3.42
N ASP A 140 -13.58 0.93 2.32
CA ASP A 140 -14.16 0.11 1.25
C ASP A 140 -13.12 -0.88 0.69
N ASN A 141 -13.56 -1.87 -0.09
CA ASN A 141 -12.68 -2.69 -0.91
C ASN A 141 -12.15 -1.86 -2.09
N LEU A 142 -10.83 -1.93 -2.34
CA LEU A 142 -10.26 -1.34 -3.55
C LEU A 142 -10.37 -2.35 -4.68
N GLU A 143 -11.48 -2.29 -5.42
CA GLU A 143 -11.67 -3.13 -6.60
C GLU A 143 -10.87 -2.63 -7.79
N ILE A 144 -10.24 -3.58 -8.48
CA ILE A 144 -9.31 -3.32 -9.58
C ILE A 144 -9.68 -4.24 -10.73
N GLU A 145 -10.43 -3.71 -11.67
CA GLU A 145 -11.03 -4.45 -12.77
C GLU A 145 -10.27 -4.33 -14.10
N SER A 146 -10.62 -5.19 -15.04
CA SER A 146 -10.12 -5.09 -16.42
C SER A 146 -11.06 -4.23 -17.23
N HIS A 147 -10.59 -3.10 -17.76
CA HIS A 147 -11.41 -2.27 -18.64
C HIS A 147 -11.03 -2.44 -20.11
N ALA A 148 -12.05 -2.44 -20.98
CA ALA A 148 -11.86 -2.62 -22.43
C ALA A 148 -10.91 -1.57 -23.03
N TYR A 149 -10.90 -0.34 -22.53
CA TYR A 149 -10.04 0.75 -23.03
C TYR A 149 -8.53 0.58 -22.73
N PHE A 150 -8.11 -0.45 -21.99
CA PHE A 150 -6.69 -0.67 -21.66
C PHE A 150 -5.78 -0.87 -22.89
N PHE A 151 -6.30 -1.20 -24.08
CA PHE A 151 -5.51 -1.21 -25.30
C PHE A 151 -5.02 0.19 -25.72
N ALA A 152 -5.77 1.25 -25.39
CA ALA A 152 -5.46 2.62 -25.77
C ALA A 152 -4.37 3.28 -24.90
N ILE A 153 -4.15 2.77 -23.68
CA ILE A 153 -3.09 3.26 -22.77
C ILE A 153 -1.75 2.66 -23.21
N THR A 154 -1.00 3.38 -24.04
CA THR A 154 0.29 2.95 -24.62
C THR A 154 1.49 3.33 -23.75
N ASP A 155 2.67 2.76 -24.01
CA ASP A 155 3.91 3.13 -23.31
C ASP A 155 4.31 4.60 -23.53
N ALA A 156 3.84 5.24 -24.61
CA ALA A 156 4.01 6.68 -24.80
C ALA A 156 3.29 7.49 -23.72
N ILE A 157 2.06 7.09 -23.35
CA ILE A 157 1.29 7.73 -22.28
C ILE A 157 1.99 7.52 -20.93
N ARG A 158 2.51 6.31 -20.68
CA ARG A 158 3.33 6.01 -19.48
C ARG A 158 4.52 6.95 -19.37
N LYS A 159 5.31 7.10 -20.43
CA LYS A 159 6.53 7.94 -20.45
C LYS A 159 6.26 9.42 -20.21
N VAL A 160 5.07 9.93 -20.55
CA VAL A 160 4.70 11.32 -20.24
C VAL A 160 4.49 11.53 -18.74
N SER A 161 4.06 10.50 -17.99
CA SER A 161 3.71 10.62 -16.56
C SER A 161 4.71 9.99 -15.59
N ASP A 162 5.43 8.96 -16.04
CA ASP A 162 6.51 8.28 -15.30
C ASP A 162 7.67 8.02 -16.29
N PRO A 163 8.35 9.08 -16.75
CA PRO A 163 9.53 8.97 -17.60
C PRO A 163 10.70 8.34 -16.85
N GLN A 164 11.62 7.68 -17.57
CA GLN A 164 12.83 7.18 -16.94
C GLN A 164 13.85 8.31 -16.80
N ASP A 165 13.80 8.99 -15.67
CA ASP A 165 14.86 9.92 -15.29
C ASP A 165 16.16 9.15 -14.94
N THR A 166 17.29 9.64 -15.45
CA THR A 166 18.63 9.20 -15.04
C THR A 166 19.47 10.42 -14.70
N CYS A 167 19.98 10.47 -13.47
CA CYS A 167 20.97 11.48 -13.08
C CYS A 167 22.36 11.03 -13.56
N THR A 168 22.95 11.81 -14.46
CA THR A 168 24.38 11.70 -14.80
C THR A 168 25.18 12.65 -13.91
N TYR A 169 26.34 12.21 -13.44
CA TYR A 169 27.19 12.97 -12.53
C TYR A 169 28.52 13.28 -13.21
N SER A 170 28.83 14.57 -13.40
CA SER A 170 30.08 15.02 -14.00
C SER A 170 30.72 16.11 -13.13
N GLY A 171 31.85 15.77 -12.49
CA GLY A 171 32.51 16.64 -11.52
C GLY A 171 31.59 16.94 -10.33
N SER A 172 31.37 18.22 -10.02
CA SER A 172 30.48 18.69 -8.94
C SER A 172 29.06 19.03 -9.41
N ARG A 173 28.70 18.76 -10.67
CA ARG A 173 27.37 19.03 -11.24
C ARG A 173 26.60 17.74 -11.46
N SER A 174 25.35 17.75 -10.99
CA SER A 174 24.33 16.77 -11.38
C SER A 174 23.53 17.32 -12.56
N THR A 175 23.44 16.55 -13.63
CA THR A 175 22.54 16.82 -14.77
C THR A 175 21.43 15.79 -14.78
N LYS A 176 20.19 16.27 -14.95
CA LYS A 176 19.00 15.42 -15.05
C LYS A 176 18.72 15.15 -16.52
N GLU A 177 18.89 13.91 -16.95
CA GLU A 177 18.47 13.45 -18.28
C GLU A 177 17.17 12.65 -18.16
N THR A 178 16.21 12.91 -19.04
CA THR A 178 14.91 12.23 -19.08
C THR A 178 14.84 11.41 -20.37
N LYS A 179 14.54 10.10 -20.26
CA LYS A 179 14.50 9.13 -21.38
C LYS A 179 13.14 8.44 -21.53
#